data_AF-A0A967SUQ7-F1
#
_entry.id   AF-A0A967SUQ7-F1
#
_cell.length_a   1.000
_cell.length_b   1.000
_cell.length_c   1.000
_cell.angle_alpha   90.00
_cell.angle_beta   90.00
_cell.angle_gamma   90.00
#
_symmetry.space_group_name_H-M   'P 1'
#
loop_
_entity.id
_entity.type
_entity.pdbx_description
1 polymer ?
#
loop_
_entity_poly.entity_id
_entity_poly.type
_entity_poly.pdbx_seq_one_letter_code
_entity_poly.pdbx_strand_id
1 'polypeptide(L)' 'APLITIDADASLGEAAMLMSDNRIRRLLVKEKRKIVGIITERDVLRGTLSYFENVISM' A
#
# COMPACT_ATOMS: atom_id res chain seq x y z
N ALA A 1 1.16 -0.47 20.79
CA ALA A 1 1.67 0.28 19.63
C ALA A 1 0.48 0.83 18.83
N PRO A 2 0.54 2.06 18.30
CA PRO A 2 -0.55 2.61 17.50
C PRO A 2 -0.75 1.82 16.20
N LEU A 3 -2.00 1.73 15.75
CA LEU A 3 -2.34 1.19 14.43
C LEU A 3 -1.86 2.17 13.36
N ILE A 4 -1.09 1.67 12.40
CA ILE A 4 -0.64 2.47 11.27
C ILE A 4 -1.61 2.30 10.11
N THR A 5 -2.09 3.43 9.62
CA THR A 5 -3.13 3.53 8.59
C THR A 5 -2.62 4.33 7.40
N ILE A 6 -3.18 4.09 6.23
CA ILE A 6 -2.92 4.86 5.00
C ILE A 6 -4.24 5.21 4.33
N ASP A 7 -4.32 6.37 3.67
CA ASP A 7 -5.51 6.76 2.91
C ASP A 7 -5.66 5.91 1.63
N ALA A 8 -6.90 5.64 1.24
CA ALA A 8 -7.24 4.75 0.12
C ALA A 8 -6.79 5.28 -1.26
N ASP A 9 -6.52 6.58 -1.37
CA ASP A 9 -6.02 7.26 -2.57
C ASP A 9 -4.49 7.42 -2.58
N ALA A 10 -3.79 6.98 -1.53
CA ALA A 10 -2.34 6.99 -1.49
C ALA A 10 -1.74 6.01 -2.51
N SER A 11 -0.57 6.37 -3.02
CA SER A 11 0.18 5.54 -3.96
C SER A 11 0.77 4.29 -3.30
N LEU A 12 1.06 3.27 -4.12
CA LEU A 12 1.78 2.08 -3.67
C LEU A 12 3.18 2.41 -3.12
N GLY A 13 3.83 3.47 -3.65
CA GLY A 13 5.12 3.94 -3.17
C GLY A 13 5.04 4.50 -1.75
N GLU A 14 4.02 5.29 -1.45
CA GLU A 14 3.76 5.79 -0.09
C GLU A 14 3.47 4.65 0.89
N ALA A 15 2.68 3.66 0.48
CA ALA A 15 2.45 2.46 1.27
C ALA A 15 3.76 1.71 1.58
N ALA A 16 4.62 1.53 0.58
CA ALA A 16 5.91 0.87 0.74
C ALA A 16 6.85 1.63 1.69
N MET A 17 6.93 2.96 1.57
CA MET A 17 7.73 3.79 2.48
C MET A 17 7.23 3.66 3.92
N LEU A 18 5.92 3.79 4.15
CA LEU A 18 5.34 3.70 5.49
C LEU A 18 5.59 2.32 6.13
N MET A 19 5.50 1.24 5.34
CA MET A 19 5.83 -0.12 5.78
C MET A 19 7.31 -0.25 6.17
N SER A 20 8.21 0.27 5.34
CA SER A 20 9.66 0.25 5.57
C SER A 20 10.05 1.01 6.84
N ASP A 21 9.61 2.26 6.96
CA ASP A 21 9.95 3.15 8.08
C ASP A 21 9.51 2.59 9.43
N ASN A 22 8.36 1.92 9.45
CA ASN A 22 7.78 1.36 10.66
C ASN A 22 8.10 -0.13 10.86
N ARG A 23 8.85 -0.76 9.94
CA ARG A 23 9.20 -2.19 9.95
C ARG A 23 7.97 -3.11 10.08
N ILE A 24 6.90 -2.77 9.36
CA ILE A 24 5.65 -3.53 9.32
C ILE A 24 5.34 -3.96 7.88
N ARG A 25 4.52 -5.00 7.70
CA ARG A 25 4.20 -5.57 6.38
C ARG A 25 2.75 -5.38 5.93
N ARG A 26 1.97 -4.62 6.72
CA ARG A 26 0.55 -4.39 6.49
C ARG A 26 0.13 -3.04 7.02
N LEU A 27 -0.74 -2.38 6.29
CA LEU A 27 -1.36 -1.12 6.66
C LEU A 27 -2.88 -1.28 6.63
N LEU A 28 -3.56 -0.64 7.57
CA LEU A 28 -5.01 -0.48 7.44
C LEU A 28 -5.29 0.62 6.44
N VAL A 29 -6.19 0.36 5.49
CA VAL A 29 -6.63 1.34 4.51
C VAL A 29 -7.84 2.09 5.08
N LYS A 30 -7.80 3.42 5.05
CA LYS A 30 -8.90 4.27 5.50
C LYS A 30 -9.43 5.15 4.38
N GLU A 31 -10.73 5.41 4.44
CA GLU A 31 -11.36 6.52 3.74
C GLU A 31 -11.91 7.48 4.79
N LYS A 32 -11.39 8.71 4.80
CA LYS A 32 -11.70 9.73 5.81
C LYS A 32 -11.42 9.21 7.23
N ARG A 33 -12.47 8.80 7.96
CA ARG A 33 -12.39 8.32 9.36
C ARG A 33 -12.74 6.84 9.51
N LYS A 34 -12.97 6.12 8.41
CA LYS A 34 -13.40 4.71 8.45
C LYS A 34 -12.32 3.81 7.87
N ILE A 35 -12.03 2.71 8.56
CA ILE A 35 -11.22 1.62 8.02
C ILE A 35 -12.06 0.87 7.00
N VAL A 36 -11.56 0.78 5.77
CA VAL A 36 -12.26 0.13 4.64
C VAL A 36 -11.55 -1.13 4.16
N GLY A 37 -10.31 -1.36 4.57
CA GLY A 37 -9.58 -2.55 4.16
C GLY A 37 -8.18 -2.66 4.75
N ILE A 38 -7.39 -3.55 4.16
CA ILE A 38 -6.01 -3.83 4.51
C ILE A 38 -5.23 -3.97 3.21
N ILE A 39 -4.03 -3.39 3.17
CA ILE A 39 -3.04 -3.65 2.12
C ILE A 39 -1.79 -4.26 2.75
N THR A 40 -1.21 -5.23 2.06
CA THR A 40 0.02 -5.92 2.48
C THR A 40 1.17 -5.63 1.52
N GLU A 41 2.40 -5.87 1.96
CA GLU A 41 3.59 -5.79 1.11
C GLU A 41 3.47 -6.66 -0.16
N ARG A 42 2.76 -7.79 -0.09
CA ARG A 42 2.50 -8.65 -1.27
C ARG A 42 1.58 -7.98 -2.28
N ASP A 43 0.59 -7.23 -1.82
CA ASP A 43 -0.32 -6.48 -2.70
C ASP A 43 0.43 -5.36 -3.41
N VAL A 44 1.32 -4.67 -2.69
CA VAL A 44 2.22 -3.64 -3.24
C VAL A 44 3.12 -4.23 -4.33
N LEU A 45 3.77 -5.37 -4.07
CA LEU A 45 4.59 -6.07 -5.07
C LEU A 45 3.77 -6.47 -6.29
N ARG A 46 2.57 -7.05 -6.10
CA ARG A 46 1.70 -7.46 -7.20
C ARG A 46 1.28 -6.27 -8.06
N GLY A 47 0.82 -5.18 -7.44
CA GLY A 47 0.40 -3.98 -8.16
C GLY A 47 1.55 -3.33 -8.93
N THR A 48 2.75 -3.34 -8.36
CA THR A 48 3.96 -2.82 -9.01
C THR A 48 4.37 -3.66 -10.23
N LEU A 49 4.34 -5.00 -10.11
CA LEU A 49 4.64 -5.89 -11.24
C LEU A 49 3.65 -5.72 -12.39
N SER A 50 2.35 -5.66 -12.09
CA SER A 50 1.33 -5.43 -13.11
C SER A 50 1.53 -4.08 -13.83
N TYR A 51 1.98 -3.04 -13.12
CA TYR A 51 2.32 -1.77 -13.75
C TYR A 51 3.50 -1.89 -14.72
N PHE A 52 4.57 -2.60 -14.33
CA PHE A 52 5.72 -2.82 -15.22
C PHE A 52 5.35 -3.63 -16.47
N GLU A 53 4.56 -4.71 -16.32
CA GLU A 53 4.09 -5.50 -17.44
C GLU A 53 3.28 -4.66 -18.44
N ASN A 54 2.43 -3.76 -17.93
CA ASN A 54 1.66 -2.84 -18.76
C ASN A 54 2.56 -1.86 -19.52
N VAL A 55 3.57 -1.28 -18.87
CA VAL A 55 4.49 -0.32 -19.49
C VAL A 55 5.39 -0.97 -20.54
N ILE A 56 5.87 -2.20 -20.31
CA ILE A 56 6.75 -2.92 -21.24
C ILE A 56 5.98 -3.43 -22.47
N SER A 57 4.67 -3.61 -22.35
CA SER A 57 3.80 -4.06 -23.44
C SER A 57 3.27 -2.93 -24.33
N MET A 58 3.63 -1.67 -24.04
CA MET A 58 3.33 -0.48 -24.85
C MET A 58 4.42 -0.19 -25.88
#